data_AF-A0A933QAM8-F1
#
_entry.id   AF-A0A933QAM8-F1
#
_cell.length_a   1.000
_cell.length_b   1.000
_cell.length_c   1.000
_cell.angle_alpha   90.00
_cell.angle_beta   90.00
_cell.angle_gamma   90.00
#
_symmetry.space_group_name_H-M   'P 1'
#
loop_
_entity.id
_entity.type
_entity.pdbx_description
1 polymer ?
#
loop_
_entity_poly.entity_id
_entity_poly.type
_entity_poly.pdbx_seq_one_letter_code
_entity_poly.pdbx_strand_id
1 'polypeptide(L)'
;MDQLQFLTWVRGPGLNFALLVFVLGVLWRLVEIYGLGRKPDLSAPRQVPRASGWATIFRRMLPPPGVLKASPVTYIGGYVFHVGLAIVVFLFAPHIALITALFGVSWPALPSQVIDLVTVVTMAGMVAVLVDRHVNWAKRFLSTFGDWFAWLLTFLPLLTGWLAEQHMLLPYTLMLALHILSFELLLVFLPFTKLFHAFTTFGSRWFNGTVNGHKGVPV
;
A
#
# COMPACT_ATOMS: atom_id res chain seq x y z
N MET A 1 30.82 -10.35 -3.13
CA MET A 1 30.50 -8.96 -2.74
C MET A 1 30.44 -8.92 -1.23
N ASP A 2 31.21 -8.06 -0.58
CA ASP A 2 31.10 -7.88 0.88
C ASP A 2 29.84 -7.08 1.26
N GLN A 3 29.53 -6.97 2.56
CA GLN A 3 28.31 -6.32 3.04
C GLN A 3 28.24 -4.82 2.68
N LEU A 4 29.38 -4.13 2.68
CA LEU A 4 29.44 -2.70 2.39
C LEU A 4 29.27 -2.42 0.89
N GLN A 5 29.91 -3.26 0.05
CA GLN A 5 29.71 -3.26 -1.39
C GLN A 5 28.24 -3.56 -1.73
N PHE A 6 27.60 -4.52 -1.04
CA PHE A 6 26.20 -4.84 -1.24
C PHE A 6 25.28 -3.69 -0.86
N LEU A 7 25.47 -3.11 0.33
CA LEU A 7 24.71 -1.94 0.76
C LEU A 7 24.87 -0.77 -0.23
N THR A 8 26.09 -0.55 -0.73
CA THR A 8 26.38 0.51 -1.71
C THR A 8 25.68 0.27 -3.04
N TRP A 9 25.58 -0.99 -3.47
CA TRP A 9 24.86 -1.34 -4.69
C TRP A 9 23.35 -1.12 -4.56
N VAL A 10 22.71 -1.63 -3.49
CA VAL A 10 21.25 -1.46 -3.30
C VAL A 10 20.88 0.01 -3.17
N ARG A 11 21.56 0.78 -2.31
CA ARG A 11 21.24 2.22 -2.12
C ARG A 11 21.62 3.14 -3.31
N GLY A 12 22.24 2.59 -4.36
CA GLY A 12 22.70 3.33 -5.53
C GLY A 12 22.14 2.73 -6.83
N PRO A 13 22.94 1.95 -7.59
CA PRO A 13 22.49 1.33 -8.83
C PRO A 13 21.19 0.51 -8.73
N GLY A 14 21.02 -0.29 -7.68
CA GLY A 14 19.83 -1.11 -7.45
C GLY A 14 18.57 -0.25 -7.30
N LEU A 15 18.61 0.71 -6.38
CA LEU A 15 17.52 1.66 -6.15
C LEU A 15 17.19 2.48 -7.40
N ASN A 16 18.19 2.96 -8.15
CA ASN A 16 17.96 3.70 -9.40
C ASN A 16 17.20 2.85 -10.43
N PHE A 17 17.57 1.58 -10.58
CA PHE A 17 16.87 0.64 -11.45
C PHE A 17 15.43 0.40 -10.97
N ALA A 18 15.23 0.15 -9.68
CA ALA A 18 13.91 -0.08 -9.10
C ALA A 18 12.99 1.14 -9.29
N LEU A 19 13.51 2.35 -9.07
CA LEU A 19 12.78 3.61 -9.30
C LEU A 19 12.41 3.79 -10.76
N LEU A 20 13.32 3.49 -11.70
CA LEU A 20 13.03 3.56 -13.13
C LEU A 20 11.89 2.63 -13.53
N VAL A 21 11.95 1.36 -13.13
CA VAL A 21 10.90 0.37 -13.41
C VAL A 21 9.57 0.79 -12.78
N PHE A 22 9.61 1.26 -11.53
CA PHE A 22 8.43 1.75 -10.82
C PHE A 22 7.77 2.92 -11.56
N VAL A 23 8.52 3.97 -11.89
CA VAL A 23 7.97 5.17 -12.55
C VAL A 23 7.39 4.82 -13.92
N LEU A 24 8.15 4.11 -14.76
CA LEU A 24 7.69 3.71 -16.09
C LEU A 24 6.47 2.77 -16.00
N GLY A 25 6.50 1.80 -15.09
CA GLY A 25 5.39 0.88 -14.86
C GLY A 25 4.13 1.59 -14.38
N VAL A 26 4.25 2.53 -13.44
CA VAL A 26 3.11 3.33 -12.97
C VAL A 26 2.53 4.17 -14.10
N LEU A 27 3.37 4.91 -14.84
CA LEU A 27 2.92 5.74 -15.95
C LEU A 27 2.21 4.91 -17.03
N TRP A 28 2.80 3.77 -17.41
CA TRP A 28 2.20 2.83 -18.36
C TRP A 28 0.81 2.37 -17.92
N ARG A 29 0.68 1.93 -16.66
CA ARG A 29 -0.59 1.44 -16.12
C ARG A 29 -1.65 2.53 -16.00
N LEU A 30 -1.25 3.76 -15.67
CA LEU A 30 -2.18 4.90 -15.67
C LEU A 30 -2.66 5.21 -17.09
N VAL A 31 -1.77 5.24 -18.08
CA VAL A 31 -2.12 5.45 -19.49
C VAL A 31 -3.07 4.35 -19.99
N GLU A 32 -2.79 3.09 -19.68
CA GLU A 32 -3.65 1.97 -20.04
C GLU A 32 -5.06 2.11 -19.43
N ILE A 33 -5.15 2.34 -18.11
CA ILE A 33 -6.43 2.41 -17.41
C ILE A 33 -7.28 3.60 -17.86
N TYR A 34 -6.66 4.77 -18.05
CA TYR A 34 -7.39 5.98 -18.45
C TYR A 34 -7.55 6.11 -19.97
N GLY A 35 -6.71 5.45 -20.76
CA GLY A 35 -6.74 5.47 -22.23
C GLY A 35 -7.72 4.48 -22.84
N LEU A 36 -8.03 3.35 -22.19
CA LEU A 36 -8.98 2.34 -22.71
C LEU A 36 -10.38 2.89 -22.97
N GLY A 37 -10.76 4.02 -22.35
CA GLY A 37 -12.09 4.59 -22.46
C GLY A 37 -13.17 3.66 -21.91
N ARG A 38 -14.40 4.16 -21.81
CA ARG A 38 -15.58 3.37 -21.42
C ARG A 38 -16.74 3.73 -22.31
N LYS A 39 -17.64 2.76 -22.53
CA LYS A 39 -18.86 3.00 -23.29
C LYS A 39 -19.67 4.11 -22.61
N PRO A 40 -20.22 5.08 -23.37
CA PRO A 40 -21.06 6.11 -22.80
C PRO A 40 -22.28 5.47 -22.14
N ASP A 41 -22.65 5.98 -20.96
CA ASP A 41 -23.90 5.61 -20.32
C ASP A 41 -25.03 6.38 -21.01
N LEU A 42 -25.87 5.68 -21.78
CA LEU A 42 -26.98 6.26 -22.53
C LEU A 42 -28.26 6.39 -21.70
N SER A 43 -28.26 5.94 -20.45
CA SER A 43 -29.42 6.06 -19.58
C SER A 43 -29.68 7.52 -19.19
N ALA A 44 -30.95 7.87 -18.99
CA ALA A 44 -31.30 9.20 -18.51
C ALA A 44 -30.76 9.39 -17.06
N PRO A 45 -30.16 10.56 -16.76
CA PRO A 45 -29.62 10.82 -15.43
C PRO A 45 -30.72 10.78 -14.38
N ARG A 46 -30.53 9.95 -13.35
CA ARG A 46 -31.38 9.97 -12.15
C ARG A 46 -30.76 10.88 -11.10
N GLN A 47 -31.56 11.81 -10.60
CA GLN A 47 -31.13 12.73 -9.54
C GLN A 47 -31.34 12.07 -8.17
N VAL A 48 -30.24 11.72 -7.48
CA VAL A 48 -30.29 11.31 -6.07
C VAL A 48 -29.57 12.36 -5.23
N PRO A 49 -30.26 12.98 -4.24
CA PRO A 49 -29.64 13.97 -3.38
C PRO A 49 -28.37 13.40 -2.73
N ARG A 50 -27.26 14.14 -2.83
CA ARG A 50 -25.94 13.81 -2.26
C ARG A 50 -25.23 12.60 -2.88
N ALA A 51 -25.69 12.05 -3.99
CA ALA A 51 -24.93 11.07 -4.77
C ALA A 51 -23.91 11.81 -5.65
N SER A 52 -22.63 11.75 -5.28
CA SER A 52 -21.54 12.42 -6.02
C SER A 52 -20.26 11.60 -5.93
N GLY A 53 -19.52 11.51 -7.04
CA GLY A 53 -18.19 10.89 -7.07
C GLY A 53 -17.21 11.51 -6.07
N TRP A 54 -17.32 12.83 -5.82
CA TRP A 54 -16.47 13.48 -4.82
C TRP A 54 -16.83 13.06 -3.39
N ALA A 55 -18.13 12.89 -3.11
CA ALA A 55 -18.58 12.43 -1.80
C ALA A 55 -18.18 10.97 -1.54
N THR A 56 -18.18 10.11 -2.56
CA THR A 56 -17.85 8.69 -2.41
C THR A 56 -16.39 8.43 -2.12
N ILE A 57 -15.47 9.31 -2.54
CA ILE A 57 -14.04 9.20 -2.17
C ILE A 57 -13.92 9.04 -0.65
N PHE A 58 -14.55 9.95 0.10
CA PHE A 58 -14.48 9.98 1.56
C PHE A 58 -15.46 9.01 2.22
N ARG A 59 -16.74 9.00 1.81
CA ARG A 59 -17.77 8.15 2.43
C ARG A 59 -17.41 6.67 2.39
N ARG A 60 -16.84 6.22 1.27
CA ARG A 60 -16.50 4.79 1.10
C ARG A 60 -15.21 4.41 1.80
N MET A 61 -14.54 5.33 2.49
CA MET A 61 -13.41 4.95 3.35
C MET A 61 -13.97 4.07 4.46
N LEU A 62 -15.05 4.51 5.10
CA LEU A 62 -15.68 3.73 6.15
C LEU A 62 -16.36 2.46 5.61
N PRO A 63 -16.31 1.35 6.37
CA PRO A 63 -17.05 0.14 6.05
C PRO A 63 -18.56 0.46 5.93
N PRO A 64 -19.25 -0.09 4.91
CA PRO A 64 -20.70 -0.03 4.87
C PRO A 64 -21.33 -0.70 6.11
N PRO A 65 -22.54 -0.27 6.54
CA PRO A 65 -23.23 -0.87 7.68
C PRO A 65 -23.31 -2.39 7.58
N GLY A 66 -23.04 -3.08 8.69
CA GLY A 66 -23.09 -4.54 8.78
C GLY A 66 -21.84 -5.28 8.28
N VAL A 67 -21.06 -4.69 7.36
CA VAL A 67 -19.90 -5.39 6.78
C VAL A 67 -18.75 -5.54 7.78
N LEU A 68 -18.55 -4.54 8.63
CA LEU A 68 -17.57 -4.64 9.73
C LEU A 68 -17.89 -5.82 10.66
N LYS A 69 -19.18 -6.07 10.96
CA LYS A 69 -19.61 -7.21 11.79
C LYS A 69 -19.37 -8.54 11.09
N ALA A 70 -19.53 -8.59 9.77
CA ALA A 70 -19.34 -9.79 8.97
C ALA A 70 -17.86 -10.16 8.75
N SER A 71 -16.95 -9.19 8.69
CA SER A 71 -15.52 -9.43 8.46
C SER A 71 -14.62 -8.49 9.28
N PRO A 72 -14.68 -8.55 10.62
CA PRO A 72 -14.00 -7.59 11.49
C PRO A 72 -12.49 -7.61 11.34
N VAL A 73 -11.87 -8.80 11.24
CA VAL A 73 -10.41 -8.94 11.09
C VAL A 73 -9.92 -8.24 9.83
N THR A 74 -10.63 -8.42 8.71
CA THR A 74 -10.25 -7.79 7.43
C THR A 74 -10.33 -6.27 7.49
N TYR A 75 -11.38 -5.71 8.09
CA TYR A 75 -11.55 -4.25 8.15
C TYR A 75 -10.63 -3.61 9.18
N ILE A 76 -10.64 -4.11 10.42
CA ILE A 76 -9.82 -3.56 11.50
C ILE A 76 -8.34 -3.77 11.18
N GLY A 77 -7.94 -5.00 10.88
CA GLY A 77 -6.57 -5.33 10.52
C GLY A 77 -6.11 -4.63 9.24
N GLY A 78 -7.00 -4.48 8.24
CA GLY A 78 -6.73 -3.70 7.05
C GLY A 78 -6.46 -2.23 7.35
N TYR A 79 -7.25 -1.60 8.21
CA TYR A 79 -7.05 -0.21 8.63
C TYR A 79 -5.78 -0.04 9.47
N VAL A 80 -5.56 -0.91 10.44
CA VAL A 80 -4.34 -0.94 11.26
C VAL A 80 -3.11 -1.04 10.36
N PHE A 81 -3.14 -1.93 9.36
CA PHE A 81 -2.07 -2.06 8.38
C PHE A 81 -1.82 -0.76 7.59
N HIS A 82 -2.83 -0.19 6.94
CA HIS A 82 -2.63 0.95 6.05
C HIS A 82 -2.26 2.24 6.81
N VAL A 83 -2.92 2.50 7.94
CA VAL A 83 -2.61 3.67 8.77
C VAL A 83 -1.23 3.53 9.40
N GLY A 84 -0.91 2.34 9.92
CA GLY A 84 0.39 2.06 10.49
C GLY A 84 1.52 2.16 9.46
N LEU A 85 1.33 1.60 8.26
CA LEU A 85 2.29 1.75 7.15
C LEU A 85 2.51 3.22 6.79
N ALA A 86 1.44 4.03 6.70
CA ALA A 86 1.57 5.46 6.42
C ALA A 86 2.36 6.19 7.52
N ILE A 87 2.11 5.88 8.79
CA ILE A 87 2.86 6.44 9.92
C ILE A 87 4.34 6.06 9.83
N VAL A 88 4.67 4.78 9.60
CA VAL A 88 6.07 4.32 9.54
C VAL A 88 6.83 4.94 8.37
N VAL A 89 6.21 4.99 7.18
CA VAL A 89 6.85 5.51 5.97
C VAL A 89 7.01 7.03 6.03
N PHE A 90 6.00 7.76 6.50
CA PHE A 90 6.05 9.22 6.46
C PHE A 90 6.55 9.86 7.75
N LEU A 91 6.45 9.22 8.92
CA LEU A 91 6.77 9.89 10.20
C LEU A 91 8.02 9.33 10.89
N PHE A 92 8.73 8.37 10.30
CA PHE A 92 9.99 7.87 10.84
C PHE A 92 11.20 8.62 10.27
N ALA A 93 12.16 8.98 11.14
CA ALA A 93 13.27 9.85 10.78
C ALA A 93 14.14 9.34 9.61
N PRO A 94 14.52 8.05 9.52
CA PRO A 94 15.28 7.53 8.36
C PRO A 94 14.51 7.65 7.04
N HIS A 95 13.19 7.43 7.03
CA HIS A 95 12.39 7.60 5.81
C HIS A 95 12.24 9.07 5.42
N ILE A 96 12.08 9.97 6.40
CA ILE A 96 12.07 11.42 6.15
C ILE A 96 13.40 11.87 5.57
N ALA A 97 14.53 11.34 6.08
CA ALA A 97 15.85 11.63 5.55
C ALA A 97 15.99 11.18 4.08
N LEU A 98 15.47 9.99 3.73
CA LEU A 98 15.42 9.52 2.34
C LEU A 98 14.57 10.46 1.46
N ILE A 99 13.37 10.85 1.92
CA ILE A 99 12.49 11.77 1.19
C ILE A 99 13.16 13.15 1.02
N THR A 100 13.85 13.63 2.04
CA THR A 100 14.58 14.90 2.00
C THR A 100 15.72 14.83 0.97
N ALA A 101 16.44 13.71 0.91
CA ALA A 101 17.52 13.50 -0.06
C ALA A 101 17.00 13.42 -1.51
N LEU A 102 15.80 12.88 -1.73
CA LEU A 102 15.21 12.72 -3.06
C LEU A 102 14.47 13.97 -3.56
N PHE A 103 13.77 14.68 -2.68
CA PHE A 103 12.82 15.73 -3.05
C PHE A 103 13.10 17.09 -2.40
N GLY A 104 14.03 17.17 -1.43
CA GLY A 104 14.32 18.40 -0.69
C GLY A 104 13.24 18.81 0.33
N VAL A 105 12.25 17.97 0.58
CA VAL A 105 11.13 18.24 1.50
C VAL A 105 11.33 17.45 2.80
N SER A 106 11.09 18.10 3.95
CA SER A 106 11.26 17.51 5.28
C SER A 106 10.20 18.02 6.26
N TRP A 107 9.97 17.27 7.33
CA TRP A 107 9.06 17.59 8.42
C TRP A 107 9.46 16.86 9.72
N PRO A 108 8.90 17.22 10.89
CA PRO A 108 9.25 16.57 12.15
C PRO A 108 8.88 15.09 12.18
N ALA A 109 9.82 14.26 12.65
CA ALA A 109 9.59 12.84 12.90
C ALA A 109 8.83 12.61 14.21
N LEU A 110 8.15 11.46 14.32
CA LEU A 110 7.65 10.95 15.59
C LEU A 110 8.79 10.30 16.40
N PRO A 111 8.65 10.19 17.74
CA PRO A 111 9.61 9.46 18.57
C PRO A 111 9.74 8.00 18.13
N SER A 112 10.96 7.46 18.12
CA SER A 112 11.23 6.09 17.67
C SER A 112 10.41 5.04 18.41
N GLN A 113 10.12 5.23 19.71
CA GLN A 113 9.29 4.31 20.49
C GLN A 113 7.84 4.23 19.98
N VAL A 114 7.31 5.35 19.48
CA VAL A 114 5.96 5.37 18.89
C VAL A 114 5.98 4.63 17.54
N ILE A 115 7.00 4.87 16.71
CA ILE A 115 7.15 4.18 15.44
C ILE A 115 7.37 2.67 15.66
N ASP A 116 8.14 2.28 16.66
CA ASP A 116 8.37 0.89 17.03
C ASP A 116 7.05 0.18 17.38
N LEU A 117 6.27 0.75 18.31
CA LEU A 117 4.95 0.23 18.67
C LEU A 117 4.02 0.14 17.45
N VAL A 118 3.96 1.19 16.64
CA VAL A 118 3.14 1.21 15.43
C VAL A 118 3.57 0.13 14.46
N THR A 119 4.87 -0.08 14.28
CA THR A 119 5.44 -1.10 13.37
C THR A 119 5.04 -2.50 13.84
N VAL A 120 5.18 -2.81 15.13
CA VAL A 120 4.79 -4.11 15.71
C VAL A 120 3.29 -4.35 15.57
N VAL A 121 2.45 -3.36 15.90
CA VAL A 121 0.98 -3.45 15.76
C VAL A 121 0.57 -3.62 14.29
N THR A 122 1.26 -2.94 13.37
CA THR A 122 1.07 -3.06 11.92
C THR A 122 1.37 -4.49 11.45
N MET A 123 2.54 -5.03 11.82
CA MET A 123 2.94 -6.39 11.47
C MET A 123 1.97 -7.43 12.06
N ALA A 124 1.55 -7.27 13.33
CA ALA A 124 0.56 -8.12 13.95
C ALA A 124 -0.79 -8.07 13.20
N GLY A 125 -1.24 -6.89 12.79
CA GLY A 125 -2.44 -6.71 11.97
C GLY A 125 -2.34 -7.39 10.60
N MET A 126 -1.18 -7.28 9.93
CA MET A 126 -0.93 -7.96 8.66
C MET A 126 -0.95 -9.49 8.79
N VAL A 127 -0.34 -10.02 9.86
CA VAL A 127 -0.37 -11.46 10.17
C VAL A 127 -1.79 -11.91 10.50
N ALA A 128 -2.55 -11.15 11.30
CA ALA A 128 -3.93 -11.48 11.62
C ALA A 128 -4.82 -11.56 10.36
N VAL A 129 -4.70 -10.61 9.44
CA VAL A 129 -5.42 -10.64 8.15
C VAL A 129 -4.96 -11.81 7.28
N LEU A 130 -3.67 -12.16 7.29
CA LEU A 130 -3.15 -13.32 6.56
C LEU A 130 -3.72 -14.63 7.10
N VAL A 131 -3.74 -14.79 8.43
CA VAL A 131 -4.30 -15.97 9.10
C VAL A 131 -5.81 -16.08 8.83
N ASP A 132 -6.56 -14.98 8.97
CA ASP A 132 -7.99 -14.94 8.61
C ASP A 132 -8.23 -15.32 7.14
N ARG A 133 -7.38 -14.87 6.22
CA ARG A 133 -7.45 -15.28 4.80
C ARG A 133 -7.15 -16.77 4.61
N HIS A 134 -6.19 -17.33 5.34
CA HIS A 134 -5.80 -18.73 5.22
C HIS A 134 -6.83 -19.69 5.83
N VAL A 135 -7.40 -19.33 6.99
CA VAL A 135 -8.34 -20.18 7.74
C VAL A 135 -9.75 -20.10 7.17
N ASN A 136 -10.20 -18.91 6.74
CA ASN A 136 -11.52 -18.75 6.17
C ASN A 136 -11.59 -19.36 4.76
N TRP A 137 -12.41 -20.41 4.60
CA TRP A 137 -12.49 -21.17 3.35
C TRP A 137 -12.82 -20.29 2.14
N ALA A 138 -13.75 -19.34 2.29
CA ALA A 138 -14.20 -18.49 1.19
C ALA A 138 -13.08 -17.53 0.77
N LYS A 139 -12.36 -16.93 1.73
CA LYS A 139 -11.21 -16.06 1.45
C LYS A 139 -10.06 -16.84 0.83
N ARG A 140 -9.76 -18.04 1.33
CA ARG A 140 -8.72 -18.92 0.78
C ARG A 140 -9.05 -19.36 -0.64
N PHE A 141 -10.29 -19.76 -0.90
CA PHE A 141 -10.75 -20.17 -2.22
C PHE A 141 -10.63 -19.05 -3.26
N LEU A 142 -10.89 -17.80 -2.86
CA LEU A 142 -10.74 -16.62 -3.73
C LEU A 142 -9.29 -16.10 -3.82
N SER A 143 -8.35 -16.67 -3.06
CA SER A 143 -6.96 -16.20 -3.02
C SER A 143 -6.14 -16.81 -4.15
N THR A 144 -5.42 -15.95 -4.86
CA THR A 144 -4.50 -16.29 -5.95
C THR A 144 -3.05 -16.14 -5.47
N PHE A 145 -2.09 -16.69 -6.23
CA PHE A 145 -0.66 -16.45 -5.97
C PHE A 145 -0.35 -14.95 -5.80
N GLY A 146 -0.96 -14.09 -6.61
CA GLY A 146 -0.77 -12.65 -6.54
C GLY A 146 -1.18 -12.01 -5.21
N ASP A 147 -2.13 -12.60 -4.46
CA ASP A 147 -2.51 -12.09 -3.13
C ASP A 147 -1.44 -12.38 -2.09
N TRP A 148 -0.91 -13.60 -2.08
CA TRP A 148 0.17 -14.03 -1.17
C TRP A 148 1.47 -13.30 -1.48
N PHE A 149 1.78 -13.16 -2.77
CA PHE A 149 2.97 -12.44 -3.24
C PHE A 149 2.90 -10.94 -2.91
N ALA A 150 1.75 -10.28 -3.15
CA ALA A 150 1.57 -8.88 -2.79
C ALA A 150 1.69 -8.66 -1.27
N TRP A 151 1.12 -9.55 -0.45
CA TRP A 151 1.28 -9.50 1.00
C TRP A 151 2.76 -9.59 1.40
N LEU A 152 3.51 -10.55 0.85
CA LEU A 152 4.93 -10.73 1.12
C LEU A 152 5.74 -9.48 0.76
N LEU A 153 5.53 -8.92 -0.43
CA LEU A 153 6.20 -7.70 -0.89
C LEU A 153 5.95 -6.50 0.04
N THR A 154 4.75 -6.39 0.62
CA THR A 154 4.44 -5.32 1.57
C THR A 154 4.96 -5.60 2.98
N PHE A 155 5.02 -6.86 3.40
CA PHE A 155 5.40 -7.26 4.74
C PHE A 155 6.92 -7.22 4.95
N LEU A 156 7.70 -7.63 3.94
CA LEU A 156 9.16 -7.74 4.05
C LEU A 156 9.85 -6.41 4.38
N PRO A 157 9.54 -5.26 3.74
CA PRO A 157 10.14 -3.98 4.10
C PRO A 157 9.87 -3.58 5.55
N LEU A 158 8.64 -3.79 6.03
CA LEU A 158 8.28 -3.52 7.43
C LEU A 158 9.09 -4.40 8.39
N LEU A 159 9.12 -5.72 8.15
CA LEU A 159 9.83 -6.66 9.01
C LEU A 159 11.34 -6.40 9.03
N THR A 160 11.95 -6.28 7.86
CA THR A 160 13.41 -6.07 7.74
C THR A 160 13.84 -4.69 8.25
N GLY A 161 13.01 -3.66 8.08
CA GLY A 161 13.27 -2.33 8.62
C GLY A 161 13.22 -2.32 10.14
N TRP A 162 12.22 -2.99 10.72
CA TRP A 162 12.12 -3.18 12.16
C TRP A 162 13.31 -3.97 12.72
N LEU A 163 13.71 -5.07 12.06
CA LEU A 163 14.88 -5.85 12.46
C LEU A 163 16.20 -5.06 12.37
N ALA A 164 16.32 -4.18 11.37
CA ALA A 164 17.48 -3.29 11.25
C ALA A 164 17.56 -2.32 12.43
N GLU A 165 16.43 -1.70 12.80
CA GLU A 165 16.36 -0.75 13.92
C GLU A 165 16.64 -1.44 15.27
N GLN A 166 16.09 -2.64 15.46
CA GLN A 166 16.31 -3.44 16.67
C GLN A 166 17.66 -4.16 16.71
N HIS A 167 18.48 -4.01 15.66
CA HIS A 167 19.80 -4.67 15.53
C HIS A 167 19.73 -6.19 15.71
N MET A 168 18.71 -6.83 15.14
CA MET A 168 18.44 -8.26 15.29
C MET A 168 18.86 -9.09 14.07
N LEU A 169 19.15 -10.38 14.31
CA LEU A 169 19.43 -11.46 13.35
C LEU A 169 20.74 -11.34 12.54
N LEU A 170 21.01 -10.19 11.92
CA LEU A 170 22.15 -9.98 11.03
C LEU A 170 22.90 -8.70 11.41
N PRO A 171 24.17 -8.56 10.99
CA PRO A 171 24.88 -7.29 11.13
C PRO A 171 24.10 -6.15 10.50
N TYR A 172 24.06 -4.99 11.17
CA TYR A 172 23.26 -3.83 10.78
C TYR A 172 23.38 -3.48 9.30
N THR A 173 24.61 -3.42 8.77
CA THR A 173 24.88 -3.12 7.37
C THR A 173 24.16 -4.07 6.41
N LEU A 174 24.15 -5.38 6.72
CA LEU A 174 23.47 -6.37 5.91
C LEU A 174 21.95 -6.30 6.08
N MET A 175 21.44 -6.14 7.31
CA MET A 175 20.00 -6.03 7.54
C MET A 175 19.42 -4.78 6.87
N LEU A 176 20.11 -3.64 6.94
CA LEU A 176 19.75 -2.43 6.21
C LEU A 176 19.77 -2.65 4.70
N ALA A 177 20.77 -3.34 4.17
CA ALA A 177 20.81 -3.66 2.74
C ALA A 177 19.63 -4.55 2.31
N LEU A 178 19.24 -5.53 3.14
CA LEU A 178 18.07 -6.37 2.91
C LEU A 178 16.75 -5.59 3.00
N HIS A 179 16.67 -4.63 3.92
CA HIS A 179 15.52 -3.73 4.00
C HIS A 179 15.35 -2.92 2.71
N ILE A 180 16.43 -2.27 2.24
CA ILE A 180 16.42 -1.50 0.99
C ILE A 180 16.09 -2.41 -0.19
N LEU A 181 16.72 -3.59 -0.30
CA LEU A 181 16.42 -4.55 -1.37
C LEU A 181 14.94 -5.00 -1.35
N SER A 182 14.37 -5.26 -0.17
CA SER A 182 12.96 -5.64 -0.07
C SER A 182 12.03 -4.52 -0.53
N PHE A 183 12.40 -3.25 -0.28
CA PHE A 183 11.70 -2.08 -0.79
C PHE A 183 11.87 -1.92 -2.31
N GLU A 184 13.07 -2.15 -2.86
CA GLU A 184 13.29 -2.17 -4.30
C GLU A 184 12.41 -3.22 -5.01
N LEU A 185 12.30 -4.42 -4.45
CA LEU A 185 11.40 -5.45 -4.96
C LEU A 185 9.94 -5.00 -4.90
N LEU A 186 9.52 -4.38 -3.78
CA LEU A 186 8.20 -3.77 -3.69
C LEU A 186 7.98 -2.77 -4.83
N LEU A 187 8.90 -1.82 -5.05
CA LEU A 187 8.81 -0.82 -6.13
C LEU A 187 8.70 -1.45 -7.52
N VAL A 188 9.54 -2.45 -7.82
CA VAL A 188 9.55 -3.15 -9.12
C VAL A 188 8.21 -3.84 -9.41
N PHE A 189 7.62 -4.49 -8.41
CA PHE A 189 6.39 -5.28 -8.59
C PHE A 189 5.09 -4.51 -8.33
N LEU A 190 5.14 -3.38 -7.64
CA LEU A 190 3.96 -2.57 -7.31
C LEU A 190 3.08 -2.25 -8.54
N PRO A 191 3.61 -1.74 -9.67
CA PRO A 191 2.77 -1.40 -10.83
C PRO A 191 2.11 -2.63 -11.50
N PHE A 192 2.70 -3.82 -11.34
CA PHE A 192 2.28 -5.03 -12.05
C PHE A 192 1.48 -6.01 -11.18
N THR A 193 1.14 -5.63 -9.95
CA THR A 193 0.41 -6.47 -9.00
C THR A 193 -0.88 -5.79 -8.53
N LYS A 194 -1.62 -6.47 -7.64
CA LYS A 194 -2.81 -5.91 -6.99
C LYS A 194 -2.50 -4.68 -6.12
N LEU A 195 -1.23 -4.38 -5.86
CA LEU A 195 -0.76 -3.20 -5.11
C LEU A 195 -1.00 -1.88 -5.86
N PHE A 196 -1.27 -1.91 -7.17
CA PHE A 196 -1.60 -0.73 -7.94
C PHE A 196 -2.87 0.01 -7.46
N HIS A 197 -3.64 -0.59 -6.55
CA HIS A 197 -4.70 0.11 -5.82
C HIS A 197 -4.17 1.36 -5.07
N ALA A 198 -2.88 1.43 -4.72
CA ALA A 198 -2.26 2.61 -4.14
C ALA A 198 -2.47 3.88 -5.00
N PHE A 199 -2.49 3.74 -6.34
CA PHE A 199 -2.72 4.85 -7.27
C PHE A 199 -4.18 4.98 -7.71
N THR A 200 -4.91 3.87 -7.78
CA THR A 200 -6.25 3.84 -8.37
C THR A 200 -7.39 3.95 -7.36
N THR A 201 -7.13 3.87 -6.05
CA THR A 201 -8.18 3.92 -5.01
C THR A 201 -9.08 5.16 -5.12
N PHE A 202 -8.50 6.35 -5.22
CA PHE A 202 -9.28 7.60 -5.28
C PHE A 202 -10.02 7.76 -6.61
N GLY A 203 -9.32 7.53 -7.73
CA GLY A 203 -9.92 7.62 -9.07
C GLY A 203 -11.05 6.60 -9.29
N SER A 204 -10.86 5.37 -8.84
CA SER A 204 -11.90 4.32 -8.94
C SER A 204 -13.13 4.64 -8.10
N ARG A 205 -12.96 5.17 -6.88
CA ARG A 205 -14.07 5.58 -6.00
C ARG A 205 -14.85 6.76 -6.56
N TRP A 206 -14.15 7.75 -7.11
CA TRP A 206 -14.77 8.88 -7.77
C TRP A 206 -15.58 8.44 -8.98
N PHE A 207 -14.99 7.63 -9.84
CA PHE A 207 -15.63 7.14 -11.05
C PHE A 207 -16.86 6.29 -10.73
N ASN A 208 -16.71 5.28 -9.86
CA ASN A 208 -17.81 4.41 -9.46
C ASN A 208 -18.94 5.19 -8.77
N GLY A 209 -18.60 6.18 -7.95
CA GLY A 209 -19.59 7.06 -7.34
C GLY A 209 -20.37 7.90 -8.35
N THR A 210 -19.68 8.44 -9.35
CA THR A 210 -20.31 9.23 -10.43
C THR A 210 -21.26 8.36 -11.26
N VAL A 211 -20.81 7.16 -11.68
CA VAL A 211 -21.64 6.23 -12.45
C VAL A 211 -22.85 5.73 -11.65
N ASN A 212 -22.65 5.39 -10.38
CA ASN A 212 -23.74 4.94 -9.53
C ASN A 212 -24.74 6.07 -9.24
N GLY A 213 -24.24 7.29 -9.01
CA GLY A 213 -25.08 8.47 -8.87
C GLY A 213 -25.92 8.73 -10.12
N HIS A 214 -25.32 8.62 -11.31
CA HIS A 214 -26.03 8.74 -12.59
C HIS A 214 -27.19 7.73 -12.72
N LYS A 215 -26.98 6.50 -12.23
CA LYS A 215 -27.98 5.41 -12.23
C LYS A 215 -29.00 5.49 -11.08
N GLY A 216 -28.90 6.50 -10.23
CA GLY A 216 -29.77 6.70 -9.09
C GLY A 216 -29.54 5.73 -7.92
N VAL A 217 -28.34 5.18 -7.82
CA VAL A 217 -27.94 4.38 -6.65
C VAL A 217 -27.51 5.34 -5.54
N PRO A 218 -28.09 5.25 -4.33
CA PRO A 218 -27.62 6.05 -3.20
C PRO A 218 -26.19 5.64 -2.84
N VAL A 219 -25.24 6.57 -3.01
CA VAL A 219 -23.80 6.31 -2.82
C VAL A 219 -23.10 7.04 -1.69
#